data_AF-A0A1G9EPV0-F1
#
_entry.id   AF-A0A1G9EPV0-F1
#
_cell.length_a   1.000
_cell.length_b   1.000
_cell.length_c   1.000
_cell.angle_alpha   90.00
_cell.angle_beta   90.00
_cell.angle_gamma   90.00
#
_symmetry.space_group_name_H-M   'P 1'
#
loop_
_entity.id
_entity.type
_entity.pdbx_description
1 polymer ?
#
loop_
_entity_poly.entity_id
_entity_poly.type
_entity_poly.pdbx_seq_one_letter_code
_entity_poly.pdbx_strand_id
1 'polypeptide(L)'
;MTEPIQLAILLGRGERPDMAIDELWRRAQSAVANHDVPVHCVAGYARPPQAAGTVCHGNVDVVGLEISAPGRFGALVDSLAAKPGPLGIAGRLVKYNLASRRVARALKKDHQLMNIFCQADVIVSADPEADRAVWMLRRRTSARLMHGPFAMANALSQAARD
;
A
#
# COMPACT_ATOMS: atom_id res chain seq x y z
N MET A 1 -11.32 26.34 -9.34
CA MET A 1 -11.30 25.29 -8.31
C MET A 1 -10.04 24.49 -8.55
N THR A 2 -9.19 24.34 -7.53
CA THR A 2 -7.96 23.55 -7.61
C THR A 2 -8.34 22.08 -7.79
N GLU A 3 -7.69 21.39 -8.72
CA GLU A 3 -7.94 19.95 -8.90
C GLU A 3 -7.54 19.19 -7.63
N PRO A 4 -8.32 18.19 -7.20
CA PRO A 4 -8.00 17.41 -6.02
C PRO A 4 -6.77 16.53 -6.26
N ILE A 5 -5.81 16.57 -5.32
CA ILE A 5 -4.64 15.70 -5.35
C ILE A 5 -5.09 14.25 -5.17
N GLN A 6 -4.69 13.39 -6.10
CA GLN A 6 -4.98 11.96 -6.08
C GLN A 6 -3.91 11.21 -5.29
N LEU A 7 -4.29 10.69 -4.13
CA LEU A 7 -3.46 9.87 -3.26
C LEU A 7 -3.84 8.39 -3.39
N ALA A 8 -2.88 7.52 -3.68
CA ALA A 8 -3.05 6.07 -3.63
C ALA A 8 -2.21 5.47 -2.50
N ILE A 9 -2.84 4.70 -1.62
CA ILE A 9 -2.19 4.00 -0.51
C ILE A 9 -2.20 2.50 -0.79
N LEU A 10 -1.04 1.84 -0.74
CA LEU A 10 -0.96 0.38 -0.83
C LEU A 10 -0.48 -0.24 0.48
N LEU A 11 -1.27 -1.17 1.00
CA LEU A 11 -0.96 -1.96 2.18
C LEU A 11 -0.77 -3.43 1.80
N GLY A 12 0.36 -4.01 2.20
CA GLY A 12 0.68 -5.41 1.98
C GLY A 12 0.29 -6.31 3.16
N ARG A 13 0.18 -5.77 4.39
CA ARG A 13 -0.34 -6.50 5.56
C ARG A 13 -1.79 -6.16 5.90
N GLY A 14 -2.58 -7.20 6.17
CA GLY A 14 -4.01 -7.09 6.48
C GLY A 14 -4.38 -7.26 7.96
N GLU A 15 -3.45 -7.18 8.92
CA GLU A 15 -3.79 -7.40 10.34
C GLU A 15 -4.63 -6.25 10.93
N ARG A 16 -4.34 -4.99 10.57
CA ARG A 16 -5.14 -3.79 10.92
C ARG A 16 -5.06 -2.70 9.83
N PRO A 17 -5.61 -2.98 8.64
CA PRO A 17 -5.55 -2.06 7.50
C PRO A 17 -6.28 -0.73 7.78
N ASP A 18 -7.35 -0.78 8.56
CA ASP A 18 -8.12 0.36 9.05
C ASP A 18 -7.22 1.41 9.73
N MET A 19 -6.49 1.02 10.79
CA MET A 19 -5.65 1.95 11.53
C MET A 19 -4.53 2.57 10.69
N ALA A 20 -3.95 1.78 9.79
CA ALA A 20 -2.87 2.25 8.92
C ALA A 20 -3.40 3.25 7.88
N ILE A 21 -4.58 3.01 7.33
CA ILE A 21 -5.28 3.94 6.43
C ILE A 21 -5.63 5.23 7.18
N ASP A 22 -6.21 5.14 8.38
CA ASP A 22 -6.59 6.30 9.19
C ASP A 22 -5.38 7.20 9.49
N GLU A 23 -4.26 6.59 9.90
CA GLU A 23 -3.05 7.32 10.24
C GLU A 23 -2.43 8.00 9.00
N LEU A 24 -2.39 7.31 7.86
CA LEU A 24 -1.90 7.88 6.61
C LEU A 24 -2.81 8.99 6.10
N TRP A 25 -4.13 8.79 6.16
CA TRP A 25 -5.12 9.79 5.79
C TRP A 25 -5.02 11.05 6.64
N ARG A 26 -4.92 10.89 7.97
CA ARG A 26 -4.75 12.02 8.92
C ARG A 26 -3.49 12.82 8.61
N ARG A 27 -2.40 12.13 8.25
CA ARG A 27 -1.13 12.78 7.85
C ARG A 27 -1.22 13.46 6.50
N ALA A 28 -1.92 12.86 5.53
CA ALA A 28 -2.17 13.47 4.24
C ALA A 28 -2.95 14.79 4.39
N GLN A 29 -4.04 14.76 5.16
CA GLN A 29 -4.84 15.95 5.50
C GLN A 29 -4.00 17.02 6.18
N SER A 30 -3.19 16.64 7.18
CA SER A 30 -2.30 17.58 7.86
C SER A 30 -1.27 18.22 6.93
N ALA A 31 -0.80 17.50 5.90
CA ALA A 31 0.19 17.99 4.96
C ALA A 31 -0.35 19.04 3.98
N VAL A 32 -1.64 18.98 3.65
CA VAL A 32 -2.31 19.89 2.71
C VAL A 32 -3.14 20.97 3.39
N ALA A 33 -3.35 20.89 4.72
CA ALA A 33 -4.25 21.76 5.47
C ALA A 33 -4.00 23.26 5.26
N ASN A 34 -2.74 23.67 5.06
CA ASN A 34 -2.38 25.08 4.87
C ASN A 34 -2.55 25.58 3.42
N HIS A 35 -2.92 24.70 2.49
CA HIS A 35 -2.98 24.98 1.05
C HIS A 35 -4.41 24.96 0.48
N ASP A 36 -5.41 24.56 1.28
CA ASP A 36 -6.83 24.47 0.89
C ASP A 36 -7.06 23.62 -0.38
N VAL A 37 -6.19 22.63 -0.61
CA VAL A 37 -6.29 21.69 -1.74
C VAL A 37 -6.97 20.40 -1.26
N PRO A 38 -8.09 19.97 -1.87
CA PRO A 38 -8.72 18.72 -1.51
C PRO A 38 -7.84 17.53 -1.90
N VAL A 39 -7.90 16.47 -1.09
CA VAL A 39 -7.22 15.19 -1.39
C VAL A 39 -8.29 14.14 -1.59
N HIS A 40 -8.21 13.43 -2.71
CA HIS A 40 -8.98 12.23 -2.94
C HIS A 40 -8.09 11.02 -2.72
N CYS A 41 -8.52 10.05 -1.92
CA CYS A 41 -7.68 8.94 -1.49
C CYS A 41 -8.32 7.59 -1.79
N VAL A 42 -7.55 6.72 -2.45
CA VAL A 42 -7.88 5.31 -2.66
C VAL A 42 -6.85 4.43 -1.96
N ALA A 43 -7.31 3.51 -1.12
CA ALA A 43 -6.45 2.56 -0.41
C ALA A 43 -6.67 1.13 -0.90
N GLY A 44 -5.62 0.52 -1.45
CA GLY A 44 -5.58 -0.92 -1.72
C GLY A 44 -4.95 -1.67 -0.55
N TYR A 45 -5.59 -2.72 -0.04
CA TYR A 45 -4.99 -3.57 0.99
C TYR A 45 -5.01 -5.04 0.59
N ALA A 46 -3.92 -5.75 0.83
CA ALA A 46 -3.83 -7.17 0.55
C ALA A 46 -4.72 -7.98 1.51
N ARG A 47 -5.65 -8.77 0.96
CA ARG A 47 -6.55 -9.64 1.72
C ARG A 47 -6.45 -11.10 1.29
N PRO A 48 -6.43 -12.05 2.23
CA PRO A 48 -6.60 -13.47 1.91
C PRO A 48 -7.97 -13.76 1.25
N PRO A 49 -8.12 -14.85 0.47
CA PRO A 49 -9.36 -15.18 -0.24
C PRO A 49 -10.59 -15.43 0.65
N GLN A 50 -10.36 -15.68 1.95
CA GLN A 50 -11.40 -16.02 2.93
C GLN A 50 -11.61 -14.91 3.98
N ALA A 51 -10.98 -13.75 3.82
CA ALA A 51 -11.20 -12.63 4.74
C ALA A 51 -12.55 -11.97 4.43
N ALA A 52 -13.52 -12.18 5.32
CA ALA A 52 -14.90 -11.69 5.17
C ALA A 52 -15.06 -10.18 5.43
N GLY A 53 -14.02 -9.49 5.93
CA GLY A 53 -14.09 -8.08 6.24
C GLY A 53 -13.82 -7.19 5.03
N THR A 54 -14.79 -6.39 4.63
CA THR A 54 -14.53 -5.17 3.83
C THR A 54 -14.22 -4.05 4.80
N VAL A 55 -13.05 -3.42 4.66
CA VAL A 55 -12.72 -2.22 5.43
C VAL A 55 -13.50 -1.06 4.83
N CYS A 56 -14.36 -0.42 5.62
CA CYS A 56 -15.09 0.77 5.19
C CYS A 56 -14.46 1.98 5.88
N HIS A 57 -14.14 3.01 5.11
CA HIS A 57 -13.61 4.26 5.62
C HIS A 57 -14.39 5.43 5.00
N GLY A 58 -14.84 6.38 5.82
CA GLY A 58 -15.80 7.41 5.38
C GLY A 58 -15.26 8.39 4.33
N ASN A 59 -13.94 8.56 4.28
CA ASN A 59 -13.26 9.56 3.43
C ASN A 59 -12.21 8.95 2.50
N VAL A 60 -12.12 7.61 2.45
CA VAL A 60 -11.11 6.89 1.65
C VAL A 60 -11.81 5.70 0.99
N ASP A 61 -11.67 5.58 -0.32
CA ASP A 61 -12.17 4.41 -1.03
C ASP A 61 -11.23 3.23 -0.77
N VAL A 62 -11.70 2.23 -0.02
CA VAL A 62 -10.88 1.09 0.37
C VAL A 62 -11.20 -0.13 -0.47
N VAL A 63 -10.19 -0.66 -1.17
CA VAL A 63 -10.31 -1.79 -2.09
C VAL A 63 -9.48 -2.97 -1.57
N GLY A 64 -10.14 -4.11 -1.38
CA GLY A 64 -9.51 -5.35 -0.93
C GLY A 64 -8.86 -6.12 -2.09
N LEU A 65 -7.54 -6.12 -2.14
CA LEU A 65 -6.74 -6.82 -3.13
C LEU A 65 -6.56 -8.29 -2.75
N GLU A 66 -7.24 -9.20 -3.44
CA GLU A 66 -7.17 -10.63 -3.13
C GLU A 66 -5.78 -11.21 -3.47
N ILE A 67 -5.08 -11.71 -2.45
CA ILE A 67 -3.80 -12.39 -2.61
C ILE A 67 -3.96 -13.90 -2.49
N SER A 68 -3.23 -14.65 -3.33
CA SER A 68 -3.22 -16.10 -3.24
C SER A 68 -2.64 -16.57 -1.90
N ALA A 69 -3.25 -17.61 -1.34
CA ALA A 69 -2.76 -18.28 -0.14
C ALA A 69 -1.30 -18.77 -0.33
N PRO A 70 -0.49 -18.76 0.74
CA PRO A 70 0.84 -19.36 0.67
C PRO A 70 0.73 -20.86 0.37
N GLY A 71 1.48 -21.34 -0.63
CA GLY A 71 1.59 -22.77 -0.92
C GLY A 71 2.45 -23.51 0.12
N ARG A 72 2.72 -24.81 -0.10
CA ARG A 72 3.52 -25.65 0.82
C ARG A 72 4.90 -25.06 1.16
N PHE A 73 5.55 -24.41 0.19
CA PHE A 73 6.82 -23.72 0.42
C PHE A 73 6.67 -22.52 1.36
N GLY A 74 5.55 -21.80 1.31
CA GLY A 74 5.24 -20.70 2.23
C GLY A 74 5.17 -21.18 3.68
N ALA A 75 4.55 -22.33 3.95
CA ALA A 75 4.50 -22.91 5.29
C ALA A 75 5.89 -23.27 5.85
N LEU A 76 6.79 -23.75 5.00
CA LEU A 76 8.18 -24.04 5.40
C LEU A 76 8.96 -22.76 5.72
N VAL A 77 8.75 -21.71 4.91
CA VAL A 77 9.34 -20.38 5.15
C VAL A 77 8.79 -19.77 6.44
N ASP A 78 7.50 -19.95 6.74
CA ASP A 78 6.90 -19.50 8.00
C ASP A 78 7.50 -20.21 9.21
N SER A 79 7.73 -21.53 9.12
CA SER A 79 8.42 -22.31 10.15
C SER A 79 9.87 -21.85 10.37
N LEU A 80 10.61 -21.56 9.29
CA LEU A 80 11.95 -20.99 9.39
C LEU A 80 11.94 -19.60 10.01
N ALA A 81 11.00 -18.73 9.62
CA ALA A 81 10.87 -17.37 10.12
C ALA A 81 10.58 -17.29 11.63
N ALA A 82 9.96 -18.34 12.19
CA ALA A 82 9.65 -18.48 13.61
C ALA A 82 10.86 -18.90 14.47
N LYS A 83 11.95 -19.40 13.87
CA LYS A 83 13.14 -19.79 14.64
C LYS A 83 13.89 -18.56 15.17
N PRO A 84 14.46 -18.60 16.38
CA PRO A 84 15.37 -17.56 16.84
C PRO A 84 16.71 -17.61 16.07
N GLY A 85 17.45 -16.51 16.09
CA GLY A 85 18.79 -16.43 15.50
C GLY A 85 18.83 -16.22 13.97
N PRO A 86 20.00 -16.44 13.35
CA PRO A 86 20.26 -16.09 11.93
C PRO A 86 19.32 -16.78 10.93
N LEU A 87 18.97 -18.05 11.18
CA LEU A 87 18.02 -18.79 10.34
C LEU A 87 16.63 -18.15 10.34
N GLY A 88 16.20 -17.62 11.49
CA GLY A 88 14.98 -16.85 11.64
C GLY A 88 14.98 -15.56 10.82
N ILE A 89 16.10 -14.84 10.84
CA ILE A 89 16.28 -13.61 10.05
C ILE A 89 16.17 -13.92 8.56
N ALA A 90 16.88 -14.94 8.08
CA ALA A 90 16.82 -15.38 6.69
C ALA A 90 15.39 -15.81 6.30
N GLY A 91 14.71 -16.58 7.15
CA GLY A 91 13.31 -16.97 6.95
C GLY A 91 12.38 -15.76 6.82
N ARG A 92 12.52 -14.75 7.69
CA ARG A 92 11.74 -13.51 7.62
C ARG A 92 12.02 -12.73 6.33
N LEU A 93 13.27 -12.61 5.89
CA LEU A 93 13.61 -11.93 4.62
C LEU A 93 12.97 -12.63 3.42
N VAL A 94 13.04 -13.96 3.36
CA VAL A 94 12.40 -14.74 2.30
C VAL A 94 10.88 -14.58 2.36
N LYS A 95 10.29 -14.64 3.56
CA LYS A 95 8.85 -14.43 3.79
C LYS A 95 8.40 -13.08 3.24
N TYR A 96 9.09 -11.99 3.59
CA TYR A 96 8.76 -10.64 3.10
C TYR A 96 8.86 -10.53 1.58
N ASN A 97 9.91 -11.10 0.98
CA ASN A 97 10.07 -11.08 -0.48
C ASN A 97 8.94 -11.86 -1.19
N LEU A 98 8.56 -13.03 -0.67
CA LEU A 98 7.44 -13.81 -1.21
C LEU A 98 6.10 -13.09 -1.05
N ALA A 99 5.84 -12.51 0.11
CA ALA A 99 4.64 -11.72 0.36
C ALA A 99 4.57 -10.53 -0.61
N SER A 100 5.66 -9.79 -0.74
CA SER A 100 5.70 -8.63 -1.64
C SER A 100 5.51 -8.98 -3.11
N ARG A 101 6.03 -10.14 -3.55
CA ARG A 101 5.75 -10.69 -4.88
C ARG A 101 4.28 -11.06 -5.08
N ARG A 102 3.60 -11.56 -4.04
CA ARG A 102 2.17 -11.90 -4.12
C ARG A 102 1.32 -10.64 -4.25
N VAL A 103 1.58 -9.61 -3.45
CA VAL A 103 0.90 -8.31 -3.54
C VAL A 103 1.07 -7.70 -4.94
N ALA A 104 2.31 -7.65 -5.46
CA ALA A 104 2.56 -7.13 -6.80
C ALA A 104 1.84 -7.91 -7.91
N ARG A 105 1.77 -9.24 -7.80
CA ARG A 105 1.03 -10.08 -8.76
C ARG A 105 -0.46 -9.87 -8.67
N ALA A 106 -1.00 -9.72 -7.47
CA ALA A 106 -2.42 -9.44 -7.27
C ALA A 106 -2.77 -8.08 -7.87
N LEU A 107 -2.01 -7.02 -7.57
CA LEU A 107 -2.22 -5.69 -8.14
C LEU A 107 -2.14 -5.73 -9.66
N LYS A 108 -1.20 -6.49 -10.23
CA LYS A 108 -1.07 -6.66 -11.68
C LYS A 108 -2.31 -7.29 -12.34
N LYS A 109 -3.03 -8.16 -11.63
CA LYS A 109 -4.23 -8.83 -12.12
C LYS A 109 -5.49 -7.97 -11.98
N ASP A 110 -5.50 -7.07 -11.01
CA ASP A 110 -6.59 -6.13 -10.79
C ASP A 110 -6.43 -4.90 -11.69
N HIS A 111 -7.01 -4.97 -12.89
CA HIS A 111 -6.91 -3.90 -13.89
C HIS A 111 -7.54 -2.58 -13.42
N GLN A 112 -8.62 -2.66 -12.64
CA GLN A 112 -9.31 -1.47 -12.14
C GLN A 112 -8.43 -0.74 -11.14
N LEU A 113 -7.93 -1.43 -10.12
CA LEU A 113 -7.05 -0.84 -9.10
C LEU A 113 -5.73 -0.37 -9.73
N MET A 114 -5.18 -1.13 -10.68
CA MET A 114 -4.00 -0.72 -11.44
C MET A 114 -4.22 0.62 -12.16
N ASN A 115 -5.36 0.80 -12.83
CA ASN A 115 -5.66 2.04 -13.55
C ASN A 115 -5.80 3.23 -12.59
N ILE A 116 -6.53 3.05 -11.48
CA ILE A 116 -6.67 4.07 -10.44
C ILE A 116 -5.29 4.50 -9.93
N PHE A 117 -4.43 3.52 -9.60
CA PHE A 117 -3.08 3.80 -9.11
C PHE A 117 -2.22 4.50 -10.17
N CYS A 118 -2.35 4.16 -11.45
CA CYS A 118 -1.59 4.81 -12.51
C CYS A 118 -1.98 6.28 -12.72
N GLN A 119 -3.20 6.68 -12.33
CA GLN A 119 -3.72 8.04 -12.42
C GLN A 119 -3.46 8.88 -11.17
N ALA A 120 -2.88 8.31 -10.11
CA ALA A 120 -2.59 9.04 -8.89
C ALA A 120 -1.42 10.03 -9.06
N ASP A 121 -1.39 11.08 -8.24
CA ASP A 121 -0.26 12.03 -8.17
C ASP A 121 0.80 11.52 -7.19
N VAL A 122 0.36 10.88 -6.11
CA VAL A 122 1.22 10.31 -5.06
C VAL A 122 0.79 8.89 -4.77
N ILE A 123 1.75 7.96 -4.78
CA ILE A 123 1.53 6.56 -4.40
C ILE A 123 2.45 6.23 -3.24
N VAL A 124 1.88 5.74 -2.14
CA VAL A 124 2.65 5.37 -0.95
C VAL A 124 2.53 3.88 -0.66
N SER A 125 3.66 3.22 -0.40
CA SER A 125 3.66 1.93 0.30
C SER A 125 3.64 2.16 1.81
N ALA A 126 2.65 1.57 2.48
CA ALA A 126 2.50 1.65 3.93
C ALA A 126 3.42 0.68 4.68
N ASP A 127 3.84 -0.40 4.02
CA ASP A 127 4.67 -1.45 4.60
C ASP A 127 5.59 -2.12 3.55
N PRO A 128 6.63 -2.86 3.99
CA PRO A 128 7.57 -3.52 3.08
C PRO A 128 6.96 -4.57 2.14
N GLU A 129 5.79 -5.13 2.47
CA GLU A 129 5.12 -6.09 1.60
C GLU A 129 4.49 -5.37 0.40
N ALA A 130 4.09 -4.10 0.52
CA ALA A 130 3.59 -3.29 -0.60
C ALA A 130 4.69 -2.75 -1.54
N ASP A 131 5.95 -2.67 -1.10
CA ASP A 131 7.01 -1.97 -1.84
C ASP A 131 7.20 -2.42 -3.28
N ARG A 132 7.26 -3.74 -3.52
CA ARG A 132 7.46 -4.26 -4.88
C ARG A 132 6.30 -3.91 -5.80
N ALA A 133 5.08 -3.86 -5.26
CA ALA A 133 3.89 -3.53 -6.01
C ALA A 133 3.89 -2.05 -6.41
N VAL A 134 4.26 -1.15 -5.48
CA VAL A 134 4.45 0.28 -5.77
C VAL A 134 5.59 0.48 -6.78
N TRP A 135 6.74 -0.16 -6.59
CA TRP A 135 7.86 -0.04 -7.54
C TRP A 135 7.54 -0.54 -8.94
N MET A 136 6.68 -1.55 -9.08
CA MET A 136 6.22 -2.03 -10.38
C MET A 136 5.47 -0.93 -11.17
N LEU A 137 4.83 0.02 -10.48
CA LEU A 137 4.08 1.12 -11.11
C LEU A 137 5.00 2.17 -11.72
N ARG A 138 6.28 2.25 -11.34
CA ARG A 138 7.23 3.30 -11.78
C ARG A 138 7.29 3.52 -13.29
N ARG A 139 7.07 2.48 -14.10
CA ARG A 139 7.10 2.57 -15.57
C ARG A 139 5.73 2.85 -16.20
N ARG A 140 4.69 3.01 -15.38
CA ARG A 140 3.28 3.06 -15.79
C ARG A 140 2.56 4.31 -15.28
N THR A 141 3.21 5.10 -14.43
CA THR A 141 2.64 6.32 -13.84
C THR A 141 3.70 7.42 -13.77
N SER A 142 3.24 8.66 -13.82
CA SER A 142 4.02 9.85 -13.46
C SER A 142 3.99 10.15 -11.96
N ALA A 143 3.26 9.37 -11.17
CA ALA A 143 3.10 9.58 -9.74
C ALA A 143 4.43 9.58 -8.98
N ARG A 144 4.47 10.36 -7.90
CA ARG A 144 5.54 10.34 -6.92
C ARG A 144 5.40 9.09 -6.05
N LEU A 145 6.29 8.12 -6.27
CA LEU A 145 6.33 6.87 -5.51
C LEU A 145 7.10 7.06 -4.20
N MET A 146 6.46 6.74 -3.08
CA MET A 146 7.00 6.99 -1.73
C MET A 146 6.91 5.74 -0.86
N HIS A 147 7.84 5.62 0.08
CA HIS A 147 7.78 4.64 1.15
C HIS A 147 7.49 5.34 2.47
N GLY A 148 6.36 5.01 3.08
CA GLY A 148 6.00 5.45 4.41
C GLY A 148 5.43 6.89 4.51
N PRO A 149 4.98 7.25 5.73
CA PRO A 149 4.12 8.42 5.97
C PRO A 149 4.82 9.77 5.79
N PHE A 150 6.10 9.88 6.14
CA PHE A 150 6.82 11.16 6.09
C PHE A 150 7.12 11.59 4.65
N ALA A 151 7.56 10.64 3.81
CA ALA A 151 7.81 10.89 2.40
C ALA A 151 6.53 11.29 1.66
N MET A 152 5.42 10.61 1.97
CA MET A 152 4.08 10.97 1.48
C MET A 152 3.69 12.39 1.88
N ALA A 153 3.78 12.76 3.16
CA ALA A 153 3.38 14.08 3.63
C ALA A 153 4.19 15.20 2.94
N ASN A 154 5.51 15.01 2.78
CA ASN A 154 6.34 15.98 2.06
C ASN A 154 5.97 16.08 0.57
N ALA A 155 5.68 14.94 -0.07
CA ALA A 155 5.26 14.93 -1.48
C ALA A 155 3.92 15.65 -1.69
N LEU A 156 2.96 15.44 -0.80
CA LEU A 156 1.65 16.10 -0.81
C LEU A 156 1.77 17.60 -0.55
N SER A 157 2.57 18.01 0.44
CA SER A 157 2.79 19.43 0.71
C SER A 157 3.46 20.16 -0.47
N GLN A 158 4.35 19.48 -1.19
CA GLN A 158 4.93 20.03 -2.42
C GLN A 158 3.90 20.11 -3.56
N ALA A 159 3.15 19.03 -3.79
CA ALA A 159 2.11 19.00 -4.82
C ALA A 159 1.00 20.04 -4.57
N ALA A 160 0.71 20.38 -3.31
CA ALA A 160 -0.26 21.41 -2.96
C ALA A 160 0.26 22.85 -3.10
N ARG A 161 1.56 23.03 -3.33
CA ARG A 161 2.17 24.35 -3.60
C ARG A 161 2.32 24.65 -5.08
N ASP A 162 2.41 23.60 -5.89
CA ASP A 162 2.54 23.67 -7.35
C ASP A 162 1.17 24.00 -7.98
#